data_AF-A0A822CKW7-F1
#
_entry.id   AF-A0A822CKW7-F1
#
_cell.length_a   1.000
_cell.length_b   1.000
_cell.length_c   1.000
_cell.angle_alpha   90.00
_cell.angle_beta   90.00
_cell.angle_gamma   90.00
#
_symmetry.space_group_name_H-M   'P 1'
#
loop_
_entity.id
_entity.type
_entity.pdbx_description
1 polymer ?
#
loop_
_entity_poly.entity_id
_entity_poly.type
_entity_poly.pdbx_seq_one_letter_code
_entity_poly.pdbx_strand_id
1 'polypeptide(L)' 'IQSGVNRNNHELFSERWDISQRRPIYRATMSLQCFKHLLQFIRFYDRQHRDKSDCLTRIRSIFESFAK' A
#
# COMPACT_ATOMS: atom_id res chain seq x y z
N ILE A 1 3.35 -2.64 7.73
CA ILE A 1 3.65 -3.12 9.10
C ILE A 1 4.47 -2.08 9.87
N GLN A 2 5.70 -1.76 9.46
CA GLN A 2 6.57 -0.84 10.21
C GLN A 2 5.93 0.52 10.55
N SER A 3 5.16 1.10 9.62
CA SER A 3 4.44 2.35 9.91
C SER A 3 3.36 2.23 10.99
N GLY A 4 2.75 1.05 11.16
CA GLY A 4 1.84 0.79 12.27
C GLY A 4 2.58 0.68 13.61
N VAL A 5 3.72 -0.01 13.64
CA VAL A 5 4.57 -0.14 14.84
C VAL A 5 5.07 1.23 15.28
N ASN A 6 5.55 2.04 14.34
CA ASN A 6 6.02 3.40 14.59
C ASN A 6 4.87 4.41 14.82
N ARG A 7 3.61 3.99 14.68
CA ARG A 7 2.39 4.82 14.75
C ARG A 7 2.44 6.06 13.85
N ASN A 8 3.08 5.92 12.70
CA ASN A 8 3.40 7.04 11.82
C ASN A 8 2.66 6.98 10.48
N ASN A 9 1.50 6.31 10.46
CA ASN A 9 0.68 6.18 9.26
C ASN A 9 0.14 7.53 8.75
N HIS A 10 0.07 8.53 9.64
CA HIS A 10 -0.37 9.89 9.33
C HIS A 10 0.73 10.75 8.68
N GLU A 11 2.01 10.38 8.82
CA GLU A 11 3.13 11.10 8.22
C GLU A 11 3.13 10.95 6.69
N LEU A 12 3.54 12.02 6.02
CA LEU A 12 3.77 12.02 4.58
C LEU A 12 4.85 10.98 4.23
N PHE A 13 4.76 10.39 3.03
CA PHE A 13 5.77 9.42 2.60
C PHE A 13 7.18 10.03 2.55
N SER A 14 7.31 11.31 2.23
CA SER A 14 8.59 12.03 2.23
C SER A 14 9.22 12.10 3.62
N GLU A 15 8.41 12.35 4.65
CA GLU A 15 8.87 12.42 6.05
C GLU A 15 9.36 11.05 6.53
N ARG A 16 8.63 9.99 6.18
CA ARG A 16 9.04 8.61 6.50
C ARG A 16 10.34 8.19 5.83
N TRP A 17 10.61 8.75 4.66
CA TRP A 17 11.85 8.57 3.93
C TRP A 17 12.86 9.68 4.23
N ASP A 18 12.75 10.46 5.30
CA ASP A 18 13.78 11.44 5.65
C ASP A 18 14.91 10.79 6.47
N ILE A 19 16.16 11.16 6.16
CA ILE A 19 17.35 10.74 6.93
C ILE A 19 17.31 11.33 8.35
N SER A 20 16.75 12.53 8.50
CA SER A 20 16.69 13.23 9.79
C SER A 20 15.86 12.48 10.84
N GLN A 21 14.87 11.69 10.39
CA GLN A 21 13.86 11.05 11.25
C GLN A 21 14.38 9.80 11.99
N ARG A 22 15.68 9.48 11.91
CA ARG A 22 16.34 8.32 12.55
C ARG A 22 15.63 6.98 12.30
N ARG A 23 14.94 6.84 11.18
CA ARG A 23 14.20 5.64 10.77
C ARG A 23 14.76 5.09 9.45
N PRO A 24 15.96 4.48 9.47
CA PRO A 24 16.63 4.03 8.24
C PRO A 24 15.88 2.93 7.51
N ILE A 25 14.99 2.20 8.21
CA ILE A 25 14.28 1.02 7.72
C ILE A 25 13.51 1.25 6.42
N TYR A 26 12.87 2.42 6.24
CA TYR A 26 12.11 2.72 5.02
C TYR A 26 13.02 2.81 3.80
N ARG A 27 14.12 3.57 3.91
CA ARG A 27 15.14 3.73 2.85
C ARG A 27 15.94 2.46 2.59
N ALA A 28 16.26 1.71 3.65
CA ALA A 28 16.98 0.46 3.54
C ALA A 28 16.16 -0.60 2.78
N THR A 29 14.83 -0.53 2.84
CA THR A 29 13.95 -1.46 2.12
C THR A 29 13.82 -1.11 0.65
N MET A 30 13.53 0.16 0.32
CA MET A 30 13.42 0.63 -1.06
C MET A 30 13.51 2.16 -1.15
N SER A 31 13.69 2.71 -2.35
CA SER A 31 13.63 4.16 -2.57
C SER A 31 12.19 4.68 -2.47
N LEU A 32 12.01 5.95 -2.09
CA LEU A 32 10.70 6.60 -2.03
C LEU A 32 10.01 6.58 -3.40
N GLN A 33 10.79 6.75 -4.48
CA GLN A 33 10.29 6.72 -5.85
C GLN A 33 9.74 5.33 -6.20
N CYS A 34 10.47 4.26 -5.89
CA CYS A 34 10.03 2.89 -6.14
C CYS A 34 8.75 2.59 -5.35
N PHE A 35 8.70 2.98 -4.08
CA PHE A 35 7.51 2.81 -3.24
C PHE A 35 6.28 3.53 -3.82
N LYS A 36 6.42 4.81 -4.18
CA LYS A 36 5.33 5.59 -4.82
C LYS A 36 4.88 4.97 -6.13
N HIS A 37 5.81 4.49 -6.95
CA HIS A 37 5.51 3.82 -8.20
C HIS A 37 4.67 2.56 -7.93
N LEU A 38 5.15 1.64 -7.08
CA LEU A 38 4.43 0.40 -6.75
C LEU A 38 3.01 0.67 -6.23
N LEU A 39 2.85 1.64 -5.33
CA LEU A 39 1.53 2.01 -4.78
C LEU A 39 0.50 2.37 -5.87
N GLN A 40 0.92 2.98 -6.98
CA GLN A 40 0.01 3.35 -8.07
C GLN A 40 -0.48 2.14 -8.88
N PHE A 41 0.25 1.02 -8.83
CA PHE A 41 -0.03 -0.16 -9.65
C PHE A 41 -0.67 -1.32 -8.89
N ILE A 42 -0.69 -1.28 -7.55
CA ILE A 42 -1.36 -2.31 -6.75
C ILE A 42 -2.86 -2.36 -7.11
N ARG A 43 -3.31 -3.53 -7.54
CA ARG A 43 -4.69 -3.83 -7.90
C ARG A 43 -5.07 -5.18 -7.32
N PHE A 44 -6.32 -5.28 -6.89
CA PHE A 44 -6.87 -6.47 -6.25
C PHE A 44 -7.94 -7.16 -7.11
N TYR A 45 -7.99 -6.81 -8.40
CA TYR A 45 -8.91 -7.38 -9.36
C TYR A 45 -8.27 -7.45 -10.75
N ASP A 46 -8.70 -8.43 -11.53
CA ASP A 46 -8.42 -8.51 -12.94
C ASP A 46 -9.37 -7.58 -13.72
N ARG A 47 -8.80 -6.72 -14.57
CA ARG A 47 -9.56 -5.78 -15.40
C ARG A 47 -10.45 -6.49 -16.43
N GLN A 48 -10.09 -7.69 -16.87
CA GLN A 48 -10.85 -8.43 -17.88
C GLN A 48 -12.18 -8.96 -17.33
N HIS A 49 -12.25 -9.20 -16.03
CA HIS A 49 -13.38 -9.85 -15.36
C HIS A 49 -14.17 -8.87 -14.47
N ARG A 50 -14.41 -7.65 -14.97
CA ARG A 50 -15.19 -6.65 -14.23
C ARG A 50 -16.69 -6.89 -14.39
N ASP A 51 -17.30 -7.46 -13.36
CA ASP A 51 -18.75 -7.37 -13.16
C ASP A 51 -19.15 -5.91 -12.90
N LYS A 52 -20.05 -5.38 -13.73
CA LYS A 52 -20.57 -4.01 -13.64
C LYS A 52 -21.70 -3.88 -12.63
N SER A 53 -22.34 -4.97 -12.25
CA SER A 53 -23.45 -5.00 -11.29
C SER A 53 -22.98 -4.95 -9.84
N ASP A 54 -21.79 -5.48 -9.56
CA ASP A 54 -21.17 -5.43 -8.25
C ASP A 54 -20.26 -4.18 -8.09
N CYS A 55 -20.59 -3.33 -7.11
CA CYS A 55 -19.81 -2.13 -6.80
C CYS A 55 -18.47 -2.46 -6.11
N LEU A 56 -18.35 -3.63 -5.47
CA LEU A 56 -17.17 -4.09 -4.74
C LEU A 56 -16.32 -5.08 -5.53
N THR A 57 -16.63 -5.37 -6.81
CA THR A 57 -15.88 -6.31 -7.68
C THR A 57 -14.37 -6.12 -7.60
N ARG A 58 -13.91 -4.88 -7.42
CA ARG A 58 -12.48 -4.52 -7.36
C ARG A 58 -11.72 -5.06 -6.14
N ILE A 59 -12.42 -5.43 -5.08
CA ILE A 59 -11.84 -5.93 -3.81
C ILE A 59 -12.49 -7.24 -3.34
N ARG A 60 -13.61 -7.65 -3.96
CA ARG A 60 -14.45 -8.79 -3.57
C ARG A 60 -13.66 -10.05 -3.26
N SER A 61 -12.86 -10.52 -4.21
CA SER A 61 -12.08 -11.75 -4.09
C SER A 61 -11.13 -11.75 -2.88
N ILE A 62 -10.41 -10.64 -2.67
CA ILE A 62 -9.49 -10.51 -1.54
C ILE A 62 -10.23 -10.37 -0.23
N PHE A 63 -11.32 -9.61 -0.21
CA PHE A 63 -12.13 -9.45 0.99
C PHE A 63 -12.73 -10.78 1.44
N GLU A 64 -13.30 -11.55 0.52
CA GLU A 64 -13.83 -12.89 0.82
C GLU A 64 -12.74 -13.88 1.21
N SER A 65 -11.56 -13.80 0.62
CA SER A 65 -10.42 -14.63 1.02
C SER A 65 -9.89 -14.27 2.42
N PHE A 66 -9.98 -13.01 2.81
CA PHE A 66 -9.52 -12.53 4.12
C PHE A 66 -10.54 -12.78 5.24
N ALA A 67 -11.83 -12.73 4.91
CA ALA A 67 -12.92 -12.93 5.87
C ALA A 67 -13.25 -14.41 6.16
N LYS A 68 -12.62 -15.34 5.43
CA LYS A 68 -12.67 -16.79 5.70
C LYS A 68 -11.60 -17.19 6.70
#